data_AF-A0A6I9HR75-F1
#
_entry.id   AF-A0A6I9HR75-F1
#
_cell.length_a   1.000
_cell.length_b   1.000
_cell.length_c   1.000
_cell.angle_alpha   90.00
_cell.angle_beta   90.00
_cell.angle_gamma   90.00
#
_symmetry.space_group_name_H-M   'P 1'
#
loop_
_entity.id
_entity.type
_entity.pdbx_description
1 polymer ?
#
loop_
_entity_poly.entity_id
_entity_poly.type
_entity_poly.pdbx_seq_one_letter_code
_entity_poly.pdbx_strand_id
1 'polypeptide(L)'
;WRQKSWCRQLGQRRCQPVASAPPAWLPVPRPSRGSTSIRDDARAGLLTVTIRGLRREDAGLYQCQTEFLGHTRSLRRVQVEVLAADLVTHVPEEPRAVQSISRTPPDVDFTVFYILAGFLVAKFMVAVLVGAVAHSRKNSKRGQNPELGEQQELPLPADLGHDGIGLSWESSA
;
A
#
# COMPACT_ATOMS: atom_id res chain seq x y z
N TRP A 1 10.16 -19.82 -8.69
CA TRP A 1 11.48 -19.18 -8.55
C TRP A 1 11.55 -17.97 -9.46
N ARG A 2 11.96 -16.80 -8.95
CA ARG A 2 12.05 -15.56 -9.75
C ARG A 2 13.52 -15.19 -9.93
N GLN A 3 14.05 -15.30 -11.14
CA GLN A 3 15.43 -14.91 -11.41
C GLN A 3 15.55 -13.39 -11.42
N LYS A 4 16.57 -12.84 -10.77
CA LYS A 4 16.88 -11.41 -10.80
C LYS A 4 18.06 -11.17 -11.71
N SER A 5 18.01 -10.09 -12.47
CA SER A 5 19.09 -9.70 -13.37
C SER A 5 19.34 -8.20 -13.31
N TRP A 6 20.58 -7.86 -13.64
CA TRP A 6 21.05 -6.51 -13.84
C TRP A 6 21.39 -6.35 -15.32
N CYS A 7 20.74 -5.40 -15.99
CA CYS A 7 20.92 -5.17 -17.43
C CYS A 7 21.14 -3.69 -17.73
N ARG A 8 21.89 -3.41 -18.80
CA ARG A 8 22.16 -2.05 -19.30
C ARG A 8 21.15 -1.71 -20.37
N GLN A 9 20.54 -0.54 -20.30
CA GLN A 9 19.61 -0.07 -21.33
C GLN A 9 20.38 0.31 -22.60
N LEU A 10 19.95 -0.25 -23.73
CA LEU A 10 20.43 0.10 -25.06
C LEU A 10 19.25 0.65 -25.88
N GLY A 11 19.19 1.97 -26.05
CA GLY A 11 18.07 2.61 -26.74
C GLY A 11 16.76 2.50 -25.97
N GLN A 12 15.62 2.36 -26.65
CA GLN A 12 14.30 2.47 -26.02
C GLN A 12 13.71 1.12 -25.55
N ARG A 13 14.00 0.01 -26.26
CA ARG A 13 13.36 -1.30 -25.99
C ARG A 13 14.33 -2.42 -25.61
N ARG A 14 15.64 -2.25 -25.79
CA ARG A 14 16.61 -3.32 -25.58
C ARG A 14 17.31 -3.15 -24.24
N CYS A 15 17.34 -4.22 -23.44
CA CYS A 15 18.19 -4.28 -22.24
C CYS A 15 19.21 -5.39 -22.44
N GLN A 16 20.49 -5.05 -22.38
CA GLN A 16 21.59 -6.01 -22.48
C GLN A 16 21.89 -6.59 -21.11
N PRO A 17 21.74 -7.91 -20.90
CA PRO A 17 22.09 -8.54 -19.63
C PRO A 17 23.56 -8.33 -19.27
N VAL A 18 23.83 -7.91 -18.04
CA VAL A 18 25.19 -7.69 -17.52
C VAL A 18 25.53 -8.75 -16.47
N ALA A 19 24.62 -9.00 -15.53
CA ALA A 19 24.79 -10.03 -14.50
C ALA A 19 23.44 -10.59 -14.06
N SER A 20 23.42 -11.84 -13.60
CA SER A 20 22.23 -12.51 -13.08
C SER A 20 22.50 -13.10 -11.70
N ALA A 21 21.53 -12.93 -10.79
CA ALA A 21 21.62 -13.49 -9.45
C ALA A 21 21.68 -15.02 -9.54
N PRO A 22 22.59 -15.67 -8.81
CA PRO A 22 22.55 -17.11 -8.69
C PRO A 22 21.22 -17.54 -8.04
N PRO A 23 20.67 -18.70 -8.40
CA PRO A 23 19.52 -19.25 -7.71
C PRO A 23 19.79 -19.38 -6.21
N ALA A 24 18.78 -19.12 -5.37
CA ALA A 24 18.97 -19.14 -3.92
C ALA A 24 19.34 -20.52 -3.34
N TRP A 25 19.18 -21.60 -4.12
CA TRP A 25 19.60 -22.95 -3.75
C TRP A 25 21.08 -23.24 -4.04
N LEU A 26 21.79 -22.37 -4.78
CA LEU A 26 23.22 -22.54 -5.04
C LEU A 26 24.04 -21.94 -3.89
N PRO A 27 24.81 -22.77 -3.13
CA PRO A 27 25.60 -22.29 -1.99
C PRO A 27 26.84 -21.51 -2.41
N VAL A 28 27.30 -21.69 -3.66
CA VAL A 28 28.51 -21.05 -4.19
C VAL A 28 28.11 -19.82 -5.02
N PRO A 29 28.66 -18.62 -4.72
CA PRO A 29 28.55 -17.46 -5.59
C PRO A 29 29.08 -17.83 -6.97
N ARG A 30 28.28 -17.62 -8.03
CA ARG A 30 28.79 -17.86 -9.38
C ARG A 30 29.94 -16.89 -9.65
N PRO A 31 31.09 -17.37 -10.17
CA PRO A 31 32.16 -16.47 -10.58
C PRO A 31 31.59 -15.49 -11.62
N SER A 32 31.70 -14.19 -11.33
CA SER A 32 31.25 -13.18 -12.29
C SER A 32 32.21 -13.19 -13.47
N ARG A 33 31.70 -13.36 -14.69
CA ARG A 33 32.49 -13.27 -15.93
C ARG A 33 32.93 -11.83 -16.26
N GLY A 34 32.89 -10.94 -15.28
CA GLY A 34 33.20 -9.52 -15.43
C GLY A 34 33.28 -8.81 -14.09
N SER A 35 33.35 -7.49 -14.13
CA SER A 35 33.49 -6.64 -12.96
C SER A 35 32.20 -6.43 -12.15
N THR A 36 31.06 -6.91 -12.67
CA THR A 36 29.75 -6.77 -12.03
C THR A 36 29.27 -8.09 -11.45
N SER A 37 28.87 -8.08 -10.18
CA SER A 37 28.24 -9.20 -9.49
C SER A 37 26.91 -8.78 -8.87
N ILE A 38 26.06 -9.77 -8.62
CA ILE A 38 24.70 -9.57 -8.09
C ILE A 38 24.40 -10.65 -7.05
N ARG A 39 23.89 -10.23 -5.89
CA ARG A 39 23.54 -11.07 -4.76
C ARG A 39 22.08 -10.82 -4.39
N ASP A 40 21.27 -11.88 -4.40
CA ASP A 40 19.85 -11.83 -4.04
C ASP A 40 19.66 -12.43 -2.65
N ASP A 41 19.36 -11.59 -1.66
CA ASP A 41 18.92 -12.01 -0.33
C ASP A 41 17.40 -11.91 -0.25
N ALA A 42 16.73 -12.96 -0.71
CA ALA A 42 15.27 -13.02 -0.75
C ALA A 42 14.62 -12.97 0.64
N ARG A 43 15.34 -13.37 1.70
CA ARG A 43 14.83 -13.31 3.09
C ARG A 43 14.84 -11.89 3.63
N ALA A 44 15.91 -11.14 3.36
CA ALA A 44 16.00 -9.72 3.72
C ALA A 44 15.27 -8.80 2.72
N GLY A 45 14.82 -9.33 1.57
CA GLY A 45 14.26 -8.53 0.49
C GLY A 45 15.29 -7.62 -0.19
N LEU A 46 16.58 -7.94 -0.08
CA LEU A 46 17.68 -7.09 -0.51
C LEU A 46 18.40 -7.67 -1.73
N LEU A 47 18.42 -6.90 -2.82
CA LEU A 47 19.22 -7.21 -4.00
C LEU A 47 20.43 -6.28 -4.06
N THR A 48 21.63 -6.85 -3.95
CA THR A 48 22.88 -6.09 -3.98
C THR A 48 23.56 -6.28 -5.33
N VAL A 49 23.86 -5.18 -6.01
CA VAL A 49 24.67 -5.16 -7.24
C VAL A 49 26.00 -4.50 -6.93
N THR A 50 27.10 -5.20 -7.21
CA THR A 50 28.45 -4.67 -7.02
C THR A 50 29.10 -4.50 -8.38
N ILE A 51 29.52 -3.28 -8.72
CA ILE A 51 30.27 -2.97 -9.95
C ILE A 51 31.67 -2.53 -9.53
N ARG A 52 32.70 -3.22 -10.02
CA ARG A 52 34.10 -2.94 -9.67
C ARG A 52 34.83 -2.26 -10.84
N GLY A 53 35.79 -1.39 -10.53
CA GLY A 53 36.63 -0.75 -11.55
C GLY A 53 35.82 -0.01 -12.61
N LEU A 54 34.86 0.81 -12.18
CA LEU A 54 34.02 1.63 -13.06
C LEU A 54 34.88 2.49 -13.99
N ARG A 55 34.49 2.53 -15.25
CA ARG A 55 35.10 3.37 -16.28
C ARG A 55 34.08 4.33 -16.87
N ARG A 56 34.52 5.39 -17.54
CA ARG A 56 33.60 6.40 -18.11
C ARG A 56 32.59 5.77 -19.07
N GLU A 57 32.98 4.73 -19.80
CA GLU A 57 32.10 3.96 -20.70
C GLU A 57 31.02 3.14 -20.00
N ASP A 58 31.12 2.92 -18.68
CA ASP A 58 30.11 2.23 -17.88
C ASP A 58 28.97 3.17 -17.46
N ALA A 59 29.10 4.48 -17.68
CA ALA A 59 28.01 5.42 -17.41
C ALA A 59 26.79 5.12 -18.30
N GLY A 60 25.60 5.27 -17.73
CA GLY A 60 24.35 5.07 -18.46
C GLY A 60 23.21 4.57 -17.59
N LEU A 61 22.09 4.28 -18.25
CA LEU A 61 20.88 3.79 -17.58
C LEU A 61 20.92 2.26 -17.46
N TYR A 62 20.74 1.77 -16.25
CA TYR A 62 20.63 0.36 -15.93
C TYR A 62 19.25 0.03 -15.39
N GLN A 63 18.88 -1.25 -15.49
CA GLN A 63 17.65 -1.77 -14.92
C GLN A 63 17.92 -3.03 -14.12
N CYS A 64 17.34 -3.07 -12.93
CA CYS A 64 17.11 -4.31 -12.21
C CYS A 64 15.82 -4.94 -12.76
N GLN A 65 15.90 -6.18 -13.21
CA GLN A 65 14.76 -6.93 -13.73
C GLN A 65 14.53 -8.21 -12.93
N THR A 66 13.29 -8.66 -12.94
CA THR A 66 12.93 -10.01 -12.50
C THR A 66 12.26 -10.75 -13.63
N GLU A 67 12.64 -12.01 -13.80
CA GLU A 67 12.03 -12.92 -14.75
C GLU A 67 11.26 -14.02 -14.02
N PHE A 68 10.05 -14.29 -14.49
CA PHE A 68 9.19 -15.35 -13.99
C PHE A 68 8.32 -15.89 -15.12
N LEU A 69 8.45 -17.18 -15.45
CA LEU A 69 7.68 -17.85 -16.50
C LEU A 69 7.73 -17.10 -17.86
N GLY A 70 8.90 -16.61 -18.26
CA GLY A 70 9.09 -15.85 -19.50
C GLY A 70 8.61 -14.40 -19.44
N HIS A 71 7.98 -13.98 -18.34
CA HIS A 71 7.62 -12.58 -18.13
C HIS A 71 8.72 -11.84 -17.39
N THR A 72 9.25 -10.81 -18.04
CA THR A 72 10.26 -9.92 -17.47
C THR A 72 9.62 -8.62 -16.98
N ARG A 73 9.83 -8.29 -15.72
CA ARG A 73 9.38 -7.04 -15.11
C ARG A 73 10.58 -6.22 -14.64
N SER A 74 10.57 -4.92 -14.98
CA SER A 74 11.53 -3.97 -14.42
C SER A 74 11.15 -3.64 -12.97
N LEU A 75 12.10 -3.82 -12.06
CA LEU A 75 11.95 -3.52 -10.64
C LEU A 75 12.41 -2.10 -10.32
N ARG A 76 13.58 -1.73 -10.82
CA ARG A 76 14.17 -0.40 -10.59
C ARG A 76 15.04 0.01 -11.77
N ARG A 77 14.95 1.28 -12.16
CA ARG A 77 15.89 1.91 -13.09
C ARG A 77 16.88 2.76 -12.30
N VAL A 78 18.14 2.71 -12.69
CA VAL A 78 19.25 3.37 -11.99
C VAL A 78 20.13 4.04 -13.04
N GLN A 79 20.29 5.35 -12.93
CA GLN A 79 21.28 6.09 -13.73
C GLN A 79 22.63 5.96 -13.04
N VAL A 80 23.63 5.46 -13.77
CA VAL A 80 25.02 5.36 -13.30
C VAL A 80 25.81 6.48 -13.96
N GLU A 81 26.44 7.31 -13.14
CA GLU A 81 27.38 8.34 -13.56
C GLU A 81 28.77 7.98 -13.04
N VAL A 82 29.78 8.14 -13.89
CA VAL A 82 31.17 7.84 -13.54
C VAL A 82 31.96 9.12 -13.61
N LEU A 83 32.29 9.65 -12.42
CA LEU A 83 33.13 10.81 -12.27
C LEU A 83 34.59 10.36 -12.34
N ALA A 84 35.40 11.05 -13.14
CA ALA A 84 36.84 10.90 -12.98
C ALA A 84 37.26 11.70 -11.74
N ALA A 85 38.13 11.11 -10.94
CA ALA A 85 38.99 11.94 -10.11
C ALA A 85 39.92 12.66 -11.07
N ASP A 86 39.60 13.91 -11.40
CA ASP A 86 40.60 14.80 -11.97
C ASP A 86 41.70 14.86 -10.91
N LEU A 87 42.88 14.32 -11.21
CA LEU A 87 44.07 14.56 -10.42
C LEU A 87 44.39 16.05 -10.58
N VAL A 88 43.70 16.88 -9.81
CA VAL A 88 43.98 18.30 -9.71
C VAL A 88 45.24 18.41 -8.86
N THR A 89 46.41 18.31 -9.50
CA THR A 89 47.64 18.94 -9.02
C THR A 89 47.58 20.44 -9.28
N HIS A 90 46.58 21.09 -8.70
CA HIS A 90 46.63 22.51 -8.42
C HIS A 90 45.94 22.71 -7.08
N VAL A 91 46.69 23.17 -6.09
CA VAL A 91 46.12 23.84 -4.92
C VAL A 91 45.71 25.22 -5.40
N PRO A 92 44.42 25.58 -5.32
CA PRO A 92 44.08 26.93 -4.90
C PRO A 92 43.06 26.92 -3.75
N GLU A 93 43.52 27.49 -2.64
CA GLU A 93 42.82 28.41 -1.73
C GLU A 93 41.38 28.08 -1.32
N GLU A 94 41.23 27.80 -0.02
CA GLU A 94 39.98 27.69 0.73
C GLU A 94 39.11 28.97 0.62
N PRO A 95 37.90 28.88 0.06
CA PRO A 95 36.86 29.87 0.28
C PRO A 95 35.90 29.35 1.35
N ARG A 96 36.01 30.01 2.49
CA ARG A 96 35.02 30.24 3.56
C ARG A 96 33.66 29.56 3.42
N ALA A 97 33.29 28.90 4.52
CA ALA A 97 31.98 28.35 4.84
C ALA A 97 30.79 29.17 4.31
N VAL A 98 29.91 28.48 3.59
CA VAL A 98 28.53 28.94 3.35
C VAL A 98 27.60 27.81 3.78
N GLN A 99 26.65 28.17 4.63
CA GLN A 99 25.89 27.33 5.55
C GLN A 99 25.16 26.16 4.86
N SER A 100 25.28 24.96 5.44
CA SER A 100 24.45 23.82 5.08
C SER A 100 23.03 24.06 5.60
N ILE A 101 22.10 24.42 4.72
CA ILE A 101 20.68 24.27 5.02
C ILE A 101 20.34 22.79 4.80
N SER A 102 20.28 22.05 5.90
CA SER A 102 19.73 20.69 5.94
C SER A 102 18.27 20.76 5.47
N ARG A 103 17.98 20.16 4.32
CA ARG A 103 16.62 19.91 3.86
C ARG A 103 16.38 18.42 3.93
N THR A 104 15.86 17.97 5.07
CA THR A 104 15.23 16.65 5.21
C THR A 104 14.09 16.53 4.20
N PRO A 105 13.99 15.42 3.44
CA PRO A 105 12.76 15.10 2.74
C PRO A 105 11.80 14.37 3.71
N PRO A 106 10.62 14.92 4.05
CA PRO A 106 9.62 14.17 4.77
C PRO A 106 8.74 13.45 3.75
N ASP A 107 9.19 12.31 3.22
CA ASP A 107 8.37 11.56 2.24
C ASP A 107 7.67 10.32 2.82
N VAL A 108 7.52 10.25 4.14
CA VAL A 108 6.80 9.14 4.80
C VAL A 108 5.79 9.54 5.88
N ASP A 109 5.78 10.81 6.31
CA ASP A 109 4.84 11.25 7.34
C ASP A 109 3.49 11.65 6.75
N PHE A 110 3.48 12.47 5.71
CA PHE A 110 2.24 13.02 5.12
C PHE A 110 1.29 11.93 4.62
N THR A 111 1.81 10.93 3.90
CA THR A 111 0.99 9.84 3.35
C THR A 111 0.28 9.04 4.44
N VAL A 112 0.95 8.79 5.57
CA VAL A 112 0.36 8.07 6.71
C VAL A 112 -0.69 8.93 7.41
N PHE A 113 -0.43 10.24 7.61
CA PHE A 113 -1.41 11.18 8.15
C PHE A 113 -2.68 11.26 7.28
N TYR A 114 -2.55 11.30 5.95
CA TYR A 114 -3.70 11.32 5.03
C TYR A 114 -4.50 10.00 5.03
N ILE A 115 -3.84 8.85 5.17
CA ILE A 115 -4.53 7.55 5.27
C ILE A 115 -5.31 7.45 6.59
N LEU A 116 -4.70 7.85 7.71
CA LEU A 116 -5.35 7.88 9.03
C LEU A 116 -6.54 8.85 9.04
N ALA A 117 -6.36 10.07 8.52
CA ALA A 117 -7.43 11.06 8.40
C ALA A 117 -8.58 10.54 7.52
N GLY A 118 -8.27 9.94 6.36
CA GLY A 118 -9.26 9.35 5.46
C GLY A 118 -10.07 8.22 6.12
N PHE A 119 -9.42 7.36 6.90
CA PHE A 119 -10.09 6.29 7.64
C PHE A 119 -11.05 6.83 8.71
N LEU A 120 -10.64 7.85 9.47
CA LEU A 120 -11.47 8.50 10.48
C LEU A 120 -12.70 9.17 9.85
N VAL A 121 -12.53 9.89 8.74
CA VAL A 121 -13.64 10.51 8.00
C VAL A 121 -14.62 9.44 7.49
N ALA A 122 -14.12 8.35 6.89
CA ALA A 122 -14.97 7.27 6.40
C ALA A 122 -15.78 6.62 7.53
N LYS A 123 -15.16 6.38 8.70
CA LYS A 123 -15.85 5.85 9.89
C LYS A 123 -16.92 6.79 10.41
N PHE A 124 -16.64 8.09 10.45
CA PHE A 124 -17.61 9.09 10.87
C PHE A 124 -18.81 9.17 9.90
N MET A 125 -18.56 9.16 8.59
CA MET A 125 -19.63 9.16 7.58
C MET A 125 -20.54 7.93 7.70
N VAL A 126 -19.97 6.74 7.91
CA VAL A 126 -20.76 5.52 8.13
C VAL A 126 -21.58 5.63 9.42
N ALA A 127 -21.00 6.13 10.51
CA ALA A 127 -21.72 6.31 11.77
C ALA A 127 -22.89 7.28 11.64
N VAL A 128 -22.71 8.40 10.91
CA VAL A 128 -23.77 9.37 10.64
C VAL A 128 -24.87 8.76 9.78
N LEU A 129 -24.53 8.00 8.73
CA LEU A 129 -25.52 7.33 7.88
C LEU A 129 -26.35 6.30 8.68
N VAL A 130 -25.68 5.48 9.50
CA VAL A 130 -26.37 4.52 10.39
C VAL A 130 -27.24 5.26 11.41
N GLY A 131 -26.73 6.34 12.00
CA GLY A 131 -27.46 7.19 12.93
C GLY A 131 -28.68 7.84 12.28
N ALA A 132 -28.56 8.36 11.06
CA ALA A 132 -29.65 8.95 10.30
C ALA A 132 -30.72 7.92 9.92
N VAL A 133 -30.32 6.70 9.51
CA VAL A 133 -31.25 5.59 9.22
C VAL A 133 -31.92 5.09 10.49
N ALA A 134 -31.21 5.01 11.61
CA ALA A 134 -31.78 4.65 12.90
C ALA A 134 -32.76 5.74 13.40
N HIS A 135 -32.40 7.02 13.22
CA HIS A 135 -33.23 8.15 13.58
C HIS A 135 -34.46 8.26 12.68
N SER A 136 -34.35 7.99 11.38
CA SER A 136 -35.50 7.97 10.46
C SER A 136 -36.42 6.77 10.73
N ARG A 137 -35.87 5.59 11.06
CA ARG A 137 -36.67 4.46 11.52
C ARG A 137 -37.36 4.75 12.85
N LYS A 138 -36.69 5.46 13.77
CA LYS A 138 -37.26 5.86 15.06
C LYS A 138 -38.32 6.97 14.90
N ASN A 139 -38.10 7.95 14.02
CA ASN A 139 -39.07 9.00 13.74
C ASN A 139 -40.30 8.45 13.00
N SER A 140 -40.10 7.46 12.12
CA SER A 140 -41.18 6.79 11.39
C SER A 140 -42.02 5.94 12.34
N LYS A 141 -41.38 5.31 13.34
CA LYS A 141 -42.07 4.64 14.46
C LYS A 141 -42.76 5.64 15.41
N ARG A 142 -42.20 6.84 15.63
CA ARG A 142 -42.79 7.87 16.51
C ARG A 142 -43.92 8.66 15.84
N GLY A 143 -43.89 8.81 14.52
CA GLY A 143 -44.96 9.39 13.70
C GLY A 143 -46.16 8.44 13.52
N GLN A 144 -46.08 7.22 14.03
CA GLN A 144 -47.17 6.23 14.04
C GLN A 144 -47.83 6.07 15.43
N ASN A 145 -47.49 6.90 16.41
CA ASN A 145 -48.24 7.04 17.68
C ASN A 145 -48.81 8.45 17.78
N PRO A 146 -50.11 8.67 17.48
CA PRO A 146 -50.82 9.87 17.89
C PRO A 146 -51.38 9.71 19.31
N GLU A 147 -50.97 10.59 20.22
CA GLU A 147 -51.63 10.92 21.49
C GLU A 147 -51.32 12.41 21.74
N LEU A 148 -52.22 13.32 22.13
CA LEU A 148 -53.54 13.25 22.78
C LEU A 148 -54.19 14.65 22.73
N GLY A 149 -55.52 14.73 22.71
CA GLY A 149 -56.34 15.92 22.99
C GLY A 149 -57.69 15.78 22.26
N GLU A 150 -58.87 15.76 22.87
CA GLU A 150 -59.40 16.42 24.07
C GLU A 150 -60.41 15.51 24.79
N GLN A 151 -60.61 15.77 26.09
CA GLN A 151 -61.74 15.28 26.89
C GLN A 151 -63.04 15.95 26.44
N GLN A 152 -64.14 15.19 26.23
CA GLN A 152 -65.51 15.64 26.53
C GLN A 152 -66.54 14.47 26.46
N GLU A 153 -66.98 14.01 27.63
CA GLU A 153 -68.37 13.67 28.03
C GLU A 153 -69.20 12.43 27.54
N LEU A 154 -69.54 11.57 28.54
CA LEU A 154 -70.86 10.96 28.92
C LEU A 154 -71.53 9.81 28.09
N PRO A 155 -72.47 8.98 28.64
CA PRO A 155 -72.21 7.79 29.49
C PRO A 155 -72.95 6.46 29.10
N LEU A 156 -72.47 5.32 29.64
CA LEU A 156 -73.17 4.05 30.07
C LEU A 156 -73.99 3.19 29.05
N PRO A 157 -74.39 1.92 29.37
CA PRO A 157 -73.77 0.86 30.22
C PRO A 157 -73.77 -0.56 29.57
N ALA A 158 -73.15 -1.54 30.29
CA ALA A 158 -73.48 -2.97 30.47
C ALA A 158 -73.87 -3.85 29.24
N ASP A 159 -73.45 -5.12 29.08
CA ASP A 159 -73.47 -6.20 30.05
C ASP A 159 -72.85 -7.49 29.44
N LEU A 160 -72.40 -8.43 30.31
CA LEU A 160 -72.31 -9.91 30.18
C LEU A 160 -71.80 -10.55 28.87
N GLY A 161 -70.88 -11.52 28.81
CA GLY A 161 -70.38 -12.49 29.78
C GLY A 161 -70.02 -13.80 29.03
N HIS A 162 -69.21 -14.63 29.70
CA HIS A 162 -69.05 -16.08 29.52
C HIS A 162 -68.19 -16.66 28.37
N ASP A 163 -67.18 -17.42 28.83
CA ASP A 163 -66.79 -18.78 28.45
C ASP A 163 -66.52 -19.09 26.97
N GLY A 164 -65.40 -19.71 26.56
CA GLY A 164 -64.56 -20.68 27.24
C GLY A 164 -64.36 -21.87 26.28
N ILE A 165 -63.21 -22.54 26.38
CA ILE A 165 -62.86 -23.84 25.77
C ILE A 165 -62.46 -23.72 24.29
N GLY A 166 -61.25 -24.10 23.83
CA GLY A 166 -60.45 -25.27 24.19
C GLY A 166 -60.65 -26.37 23.14
N LEU A 167 -59.62 -27.20 22.92
CA LEU A 167 -59.47 -28.36 22.00
C LEU A 167 -58.47 -28.07 20.87
N SER A 168 -57.19 -28.42 21.03
CA SER A 168 -56.56 -29.76 21.16
C SER A 168 -56.02 -30.20 19.80
N TRP A 169 -54.69 -30.23 19.76
CA TRP A 169 -53.83 -30.64 18.67
C TRP A 169 -53.69 -32.16 18.68
N GLU A 170 -53.99 -32.83 17.57
CA GLU A 170 -53.69 -34.25 17.36
C GLU A 170 -52.68 -34.39 16.20
N SER A 171 -51.68 -35.25 16.40
CA SER A 171 -50.52 -35.45 15.54
C SER A 171 -50.36 -36.95 15.24
N SER A 172 -49.77 -37.24 14.07
CA SER A 172 -49.19 -38.52 13.60
C SER A 172 -50.06 -39.37 12.68
N ALA A 173 -49.69 -39.45 11.39
CA ALA A 173 -48.92 -40.55 10.79
C ALA A 173 -48.66 -40.26 9.30
#